data_AF-A0A3R7PSZ3-F1
#
_entry.id   AF-A0A3R7PSZ3-F1
#
_cell.length_a   1.000
_cell.length_b   1.000
_cell.length_c   1.000
_cell.angle_alpha   90.00
_cell.angle_beta   90.00
_cell.angle_gamma   90.00
#
_symmetry.space_group_name_H-M   'P 1'
#
loop_
_entity.id
_entity.type
_entity.pdbx_description
1 polymer ?
#
loop_
_entity_poly.entity_id
_entity_poly.type
_entity_poly.pdbx_seq_one_letter_code
_entity_poly.pdbx_strand_id
1 'polypeptide(L)'
;MWRTGFTVDDGPLRAYEDPENAEFLNSIRRSEVPLELIREARGGEVYINMSDHRHEEYVPPKASLKAFSGSGHTLGSPAPSVVGQQAHPAGAVGGASGSTVISGPSDPKSAEKKAQDDLKVDNGQPTTNIQVRLPDGSRFVIKLNHSHTVFSHLL
;
A
#
# COMPACT_ATOMS: atom_id res chain seq x y z
N MET A 1 0.24 -12.11 -32.94
CA MET A 1 -0.57 -12.90 -33.88
C MET A 1 -0.45 -14.36 -33.46
N TRP A 2 -1.56 -15.04 -33.24
CA TRP A 2 -1.65 -16.44 -32.79
C TRP A 2 -2.29 -17.30 -33.89
N ARG A 3 -2.33 -18.62 -33.70
CA ARG A 3 -2.93 -19.52 -34.69
C ARG A 3 -4.41 -19.22 -34.97
N THR A 4 -5.17 -18.94 -33.91
CA THR A 4 -6.64 -18.79 -33.95
C THR A 4 -7.13 -17.35 -33.77
N GLY A 5 -6.20 -16.40 -33.68
CA GLY A 5 -6.56 -15.01 -33.41
C GLY A 5 -5.36 -14.13 -33.16
N PHE A 6 -5.57 -12.95 -32.61
CA PHE A 6 -4.52 -12.04 -32.20
C PHE A 6 -4.84 -11.45 -30.84
N THR A 7 -3.82 -10.92 -30.17
CA THR A 7 -3.96 -10.20 -28.91
C THR A 7 -3.41 -8.81 -29.10
N VAL A 8 -3.93 -7.87 -28.33
CA VAL A 8 -3.47 -6.49 -28.28
C VAL A 8 -3.03 -6.25 -26.86
N ASP A 9 -1.77 -5.85 -26.67
CA ASP A 9 -1.13 -5.72 -25.36
C ASP A 9 -1.34 -6.99 -24.50
N ASP A 10 -1.88 -6.82 -23.29
CA ASP A 10 -2.26 -7.91 -22.36
C ASP A 10 -3.76 -8.26 -22.43
N GLY A 11 -4.42 -7.89 -23.53
CA GLY A 11 -5.84 -8.10 -23.75
C GLY A 11 -6.21 -9.56 -24.09
N PRO A 12 -7.53 -9.86 -24.11
CA PRO A 12 -8.02 -11.19 -24.45
C PRO A 12 -7.69 -11.57 -25.90
N LEU A 13 -7.66 -12.87 -26.18
CA LEU A 13 -7.56 -13.38 -27.54
C LEU A 13 -8.77 -12.95 -28.36
N ARG A 14 -8.51 -12.28 -29.46
CA ARG A 14 -9.49 -11.84 -30.46
C ARG A 14 -9.44 -12.77 -31.66
N ALA A 15 -10.56 -13.42 -31.97
CA ALA A 15 -10.67 -14.32 -33.11
C ALA A 15 -10.60 -13.54 -34.43
N TYR A 16 -10.16 -14.19 -35.51
CA TYR A 16 -10.08 -13.57 -36.83
C TYR A 16 -11.45 -13.43 -37.50
N GLU A 17 -12.40 -14.28 -37.10
CA GLU A 17 -13.72 -14.44 -37.67
C GLU A 17 -14.72 -13.38 -37.17
N ASP A 18 -14.41 -12.73 -36.04
CA ASP A 18 -15.30 -11.71 -35.47
C ASP A 18 -15.27 -10.42 -36.32
N PRO A 19 -16.45 -9.90 -36.73
CA PRO A 19 -16.53 -8.72 -37.58
C PRO A 19 -16.00 -7.45 -36.90
N GLU A 20 -16.09 -7.36 -35.56
CA GLU A 20 -15.53 -6.24 -34.79
C GLU A 20 -13.98 -6.20 -34.89
N ASN A 21 -13.34 -7.36 -34.98
CA ASN A 21 -11.89 -7.46 -35.12
C ASN A 21 -11.41 -7.23 -36.56
N ALA A 22 -12.31 -7.31 -37.54
CA ALA A 22 -11.99 -7.12 -38.95
C ALA A 22 -11.52 -5.68 -39.24
N GLU A 23 -12.07 -4.68 -38.53
CA GLU A 23 -11.62 -3.29 -38.65
C GLU A 23 -10.16 -3.13 -38.20
N PHE A 24 -9.82 -3.70 -37.04
CA PHE A 24 -8.44 -3.71 -36.53
C PHE A 24 -7.47 -4.36 -37.53
N LEU A 25 -7.82 -5.54 -38.03
CA LEU A 25 -6.99 -6.26 -39.02
C LEU A 25 -6.86 -5.49 -40.33
N ASN A 26 -7.92 -4.80 -40.77
CA ASN A 26 -7.87 -3.98 -41.97
C ASN A 26 -6.93 -2.77 -41.79
N SER A 27 -6.95 -2.11 -40.63
CA SER A 27 -5.98 -1.04 -40.32
C SER A 27 -4.55 -1.58 -40.37
N ILE A 28 -4.28 -2.72 -39.75
CA ILE A 28 -2.95 -3.36 -39.80
C ILE A 28 -2.55 -3.71 -41.24
N ARG A 29 -3.46 -4.27 -42.06
CA ARG A 29 -3.18 -4.57 -43.49
C ARG A 29 -2.88 -3.31 -44.31
N ARG A 30 -3.53 -2.19 -44.00
CA ARG A 30 -3.29 -0.90 -44.66
C ARG A 30 -2.09 -0.13 -44.09
N SER A 31 -1.38 -0.70 -43.11
CA SER A 31 -0.33 -0.01 -42.35
C SER A 31 -0.82 1.28 -41.68
N GLU A 32 -2.11 1.33 -41.33
CA GLU A 32 -2.73 2.41 -40.57
C GLU A 32 -2.83 2.04 -39.08
N VAL A 33 -2.79 3.04 -38.20
CA VAL A 33 -2.96 2.82 -36.76
C VAL A 33 -4.44 2.53 -36.45
N PRO A 34 -4.77 1.39 -35.83
CA PRO A 34 -6.14 1.08 -35.41
C PRO A 34 -6.73 2.13 -34.45
N LEU A 35 -8.01 2.46 -34.64
CA LEU A 35 -8.72 3.48 -33.85
C LEU A 35 -8.73 3.16 -32.35
N GLU A 36 -8.77 1.88 -31.96
CA GLU A 36 -8.67 1.47 -30.56
C GLU A 36 -7.37 1.96 -29.91
N LEU A 37 -6.23 1.80 -30.58
CA LEU A 37 -4.93 2.22 -30.05
C LEU A 37 -4.79 3.74 -30.01
N ILE A 38 -5.37 4.46 -30.98
CA ILE A 38 -5.39 5.93 -30.99
C ILE A 38 -6.17 6.47 -29.77
N ARG A 39 -7.31 5.84 -29.46
CA ARG A 39 -8.14 6.22 -28.30
C ARG A 39 -7.43 5.93 -26.99
N GLU A 40 -6.78 4.78 -26.89
CA GLU A 40 -5.98 4.39 -25.71
C GLU A 40 -4.82 5.36 -25.47
N ALA A 41 -4.10 5.73 -26.53
CA ALA A 41 -2.94 6.63 -26.44
C ALA A 41 -3.30 8.11 -26.19
N ARG A 42 -4.59 8.48 -26.17
CA ARG A 42 -5.08 9.84 -25.89
C ARG A 42 -4.37 10.94 -26.70
N GLY A 43 -4.02 10.65 -27.96
CA GLY A 43 -3.32 11.57 -28.86
C GLY A 43 -1.78 11.51 -28.79
N GLY A 44 -1.21 10.56 -28.05
CA GLY A 44 0.22 10.24 -28.10
C GLY A 44 0.61 9.42 -29.34
N GLU A 45 1.92 9.35 -29.61
CA GLU A 45 2.48 8.50 -30.66
C GLU A 45 2.29 7.02 -30.31
N VAL A 46 1.76 6.24 -31.25
CA VAL A 46 1.50 4.80 -31.08
C VAL A 46 2.52 4.02 -31.88
N TYR A 47 3.33 3.21 -31.20
CA TYR A 47 4.23 2.25 -31.85
C TYR A 47 3.58 0.87 -31.89
N ILE A 48 3.45 0.29 -33.09
CA ILE A 48 2.86 -1.03 -33.27
C ILE A 48 3.98 -2.05 -33.50
N ASN A 49 4.11 -3.01 -32.59
CA ASN A 49 4.98 -4.16 -32.78
C ASN A 49 4.12 -5.41 -33.03
N MET A 50 4.35 -6.08 -34.15
CA MET A 50 3.66 -7.33 -34.48
C MET A 50 4.56 -8.52 -34.15
N SER A 51 4.22 -9.22 -33.06
CA SER A 51 4.86 -10.50 -32.73
C SER A 51 4.13 -11.66 -33.39
N ASP A 52 4.87 -12.54 -34.06
CA ASP A 52 4.34 -13.69 -34.79
C ASP A 52 4.47 -14.99 -33.98
N HIS A 53 3.35 -15.40 -33.39
CA HIS A 53 3.14 -16.63 -32.65
C HIS A 53 2.12 -17.54 -33.36
N ARG A 54 2.02 -17.48 -34.70
CA ARG A 54 1.02 -18.24 -35.49
C ARG A 54 1.09 -19.77 -35.31
N HIS A 55 2.20 -20.29 -34.82
CA HIS A 55 2.41 -21.71 -34.53
C HIS A 55 2.16 -22.06 -33.05
N GLU A 56 1.94 -21.07 -32.20
CA GLU A 56 1.67 -21.24 -30.78
C GLU A 56 0.18 -21.04 -30.49
N GLU A 57 -0.32 -21.78 -29.50
CA GLU A 57 -1.66 -21.57 -28.96
C GLU A 57 -1.59 -20.49 -27.90
N TYR A 58 -2.51 -19.51 -27.96
CA TYR A 58 -2.54 -18.44 -26.97
C TYR A 58 -2.92 -19.00 -25.61
N VAL A 59 -1.95 -19.00 -24.70
CA VAL A 59 -2.21 -19.21 -23.28
C VAL A 59 -2.39 -17.82 -22.67
N PRO A 60 -3.60 -17.46 -22.21
CA PRO A 60 -3.80 -16.18 -21.54
C PRO A 60 -2.78 -16.08 -20.41
N PRO A 61 -1.97 -15.01 -20.35
CA PRO A 61 -1.04 -14.81 -19.26
C PRO A 61 -1.82 -15.03 -17.96
N LYS A 62 -1.33 -15.94 -17.11
CA LYS A 62 -1.95 -16.15 -15.80
C LYS A 62 -2.02 -14.78 -15.17
N ALA A 63 -3.23 -14.26 -14.98
CA ALA A 63 -3.45 -12.95 -14.41
C ALA A 63 -2.55 -12.86 -13.19
N SER A 64 -1.46 -12.10 -13.31
CA SER A 64 -0.56 -11.91 -12.19
C SER A 64 -1.44 -11.20 -11.19
N LEU A 65 -1.83 -11.91 -10.13
CA LEU A 65 -2.60 -11.35 -9.03
C LEU A 65 -1.86 -10.08 -8.66
N LYS A 66 -2.39 -8.93 -9.07
CA LYS A 66 -1.89 -7.66 -8.60
C LYS A 66 -2.21 -7.70 -7.13
N ALA A 67 -1.22 -8.06 -6.32
CA ALA A 67 -1.36 -8.11 -4.88
C ALA A 67 -1.98 -6.77 -4.45
N PHE A 68 -3.01 -6.84 -3.61
CA PHE A 68 -3.83 -5.70 -3.18
C PHE A 68 -4.85 -5.14 -4.19
N SER A 69 -5.35 -5.93 -5.14
CA SER A 69 -6.55 -5.55 -5.92
C SER A 69 -7.84 -5.87 -5.13
N GLY A 70 -8.28 -4.91 -4.32
CA GLY A 70 -9.53 -4.95 -3.56
C GLY A 70 -9.54 -3.82 -2.54
N SER A 71 -10.69 -3.19 -2.29
CA SER A 71 -10.77 -2.29 -1.14
C SER A 71 -10.74 -3.16 0.13
N GLY A 72 -9.65 -3.04 0.91
CA GLY A 72 -9.56 -3.72 2.19
C GLY A 72 -10.60 -3.13 3.15
N HIS A 73 -11.60 -3.92 3.53
CA HIS A 73 -12.40 -3.63 4.71
C HIS A 73 -11.66 -4.17 5.92
N THR A 74 -11.14 -3.28 6.76
CA THR A 74 -10.54 -3.66 8.03
C THR A 74 -11.63 -4.16 8.97
N LEU A 75 -11.73 -5.48 9.14
CA LEU A 75 -12.44 -6.11 10.27
C LEU A 75 -11.56 -6.06 11.53
N GLY A 76 -11.08 -4.87 11.85
CA GLY A 76 -10.44 -4.57 13.12
C GLY A 76 -11.33 -3.56 13.79
N SER A 77 -12.24 -4.01 14.66
CA SER A 77 -12.71 -3.13 15.73
C SER A 77 -11.44 -2.53 16.35
N PRO A 78 -11.23 -1.20 16.32
CA PRO A 78 -10.05 -0.62 16.93
C PRO A 78 -10.02 -1.16 18.36
N ALA A 79 -8.91 -1.82 18.72
CA ALA A 79 -8.66 -2.13 20.11
C ALA A 79 -8.93 -0.85 20.90
N PRO A 80 -9.73 -0.90 21.98
CA PRO A 80 -10.08 0.29 22.73
C PRO A 80 -8.78 1.01 23.09
N SER A 81 -8.74 2.30 22.78
CA SER A 81 -7.61 3.17 23.06
C SER A 81 -7.18 2.94 24.50
N VAL A 82 -5.96 2.43 24.72
CA VAL A 82 -5.38 2.31 26.06
C VAL A 82 -5.04 3.74 26.51
N VAL A 83 -6.04 4.43 27.05
CA VAL A 83 -5.83 5.57 27.93
C VAL A 83 -5.20 5.00 29.20
N GLY A 84 -3.98 5.43 29.50
CA GLY A 84 -3.20 4.90 30.61
C GLY A 84 -4.01 4.83 31.90
N GLN A 85 -3.96 3.68 32.57
CA GLN A 85 -4.39 3.55 33.95
C GLN A 85 -3.67 4.61 34.80
N GLN A 86 -4.41 5.63 35.22
CA GLN A 86 -4.11 6.32 36.47
C GLN A 86 -4.96 5.64 37.55
N ALA A 87 -4.27 5.11 38.54
CA ALA A 87 -4.86 4.53 39.73
C ALA A 87 -5.82 5.54 40.39
N HIS A 88 -7.07 5.13 40.58
CA HIS A 88 -8.02 5.85 41.41
C HIS A 88 -7.64 5.64 42.89
N PRO A 89 -7.45 6.70 43.71
CA PRO A 89 -7.90 6.62 45.08
C PRO A 89 -9.41 6.87 45.11
N ALA A 90 -10.09 6.05 45.89
CA ALA A 90 -11.52 6.06 46.10
C ALA A 90 -12.03 7.40 46.66
N GLY A 91 -13.24 7.79 46.27
CA GLY A 91 -14.09 8.65 47.11
C GLY A 91 -14.88 9.76 46.41
N ALA A 92 -16.20 9.64 46.52
CA ALA A 92 -17.16 10.72 46.79
C ALA A 92 -17.51 11.76 45.69
N VAL A 93 -18.71 11.55 45.13
CA VAL A 93 -19.82 12.49 44.88
C VAL A 93 -19.56 13.99 44.56
N GLY A 94 -20.17 14.44 43.46
CA GLY A 94 -20.91 15.71 43.42
C GLY A 94 -20.27 16.90 42.69
N GLY A 95 -20.85 17.26 41.54
CA GLY A 95 -21.19 18.65 41.21
C GLY A 95 -20.11 19.62 40.70
N ALA A 96 -20.44 20.23 39.56
CA ALA A 96 -20.05 21.56 39.10
C ALA A 96 -18.64 21.79 38.49
N SER A 97 -18.71 22.31 37.24
CA SER A 97 -17.81 23.26 36.59
C SER A 97 -16.46 23.52 37.23
N GLY A 98 -15.42 22.98 36.60
CA GLY A 98 -14.05 23.41 36.76
C GLY A 98 -13.30 23.19 35.46
N SER A 99 -13.25 24.23 34.63
CA SER A 99 -12.33 24.31 33.49
C SER A 99 -10.91 23.97 33.96
N THR A 100 -10.44 22.79 33.62
CA THR A 100 -9.03 22.42 33.75
C THR A 100 -8.58 21.98 32.38
N VAL A 101 -7.91 22.91 31.72
CA VAL A 101 -7.04 22.75 30.56
C VAL A 101 -6.79 21.29 30.19
N ILE A 102 -7.60 20.82 29.24
CA ILE A 102 -7.28 19.66 28.43
C ILE A 102 -6.01 20.07 27.70
N SER A 103 -4.83 19.71 28.22
CA SER A 103 -3.61 19.80 27.44
C SER A 103 -3.87 18.97 26.20
N GLY A 104 -4.01 19.68 25.08
CA GLY A 104 -4.34 19.14 23.77
C GLY A 104 -3.32 18.09 23.33
N PRO A 105 -3.50 17.55 22.10
CA PRO A 105 -2.78 16.37 21.63
C PRO A 105 -1.31 16.54 21.94
N SER A 106 -0.77 15.69 22.82
CA SER A 106 0.66 15.71 23.12
C SER A 106 1.36 15.57 21.79
N ASP A 107 2.09 16.60 21.35
CA ASP A 107 2.77 16.55 20.07
C ASP A 107 3.54 15.22 20.00
N PRO A 108 3.32 14.37 18.98
CA PRO A 108 3.94 13.05 18.92
C PRO A 108 5.46 13.15 19.09
N LYS A 109 6.03 14.25 18.59
CA LYS A 109 7.45 14.61 18.73
C LYS A 109 7.92 14.81 20.17
N SER A 110 7.07 15.32 21.05
CA SER A 110 7.37 15.52 22.47
C SER A 110 7.33 14.20 23.24
N ALA A 111 6.39 13.32 22.90
CA ALA A 111 6.31 11.97 23.47
C ALA A 111 7.51 11.11 23.03
N GLU A 112 7.90 11.17 21.75
CA GLU A 112 9.10 10.53 21.21
C GLU A 112 10.37 11.01 21.91
N LYS A 113 10.53 12.33 22.08
CA LYS A 113 11.69 12.90 22.78
C LYS A 113 11.79 12.40 24.21
N LYS A 114 10.67 12.39 24.94
CA LYS A 114 10.62 11.88 26.31
C LYS A 114 11.00 10.40 26.38
N ALA A 115 10.55 9.58 25.42
CA ALA A 115 10.90 8.16 25.36
C ALA A 115 12.39 7.94 25.05
N GLN A 116 12.99 8.79 24.21
CA GLN A 116 14.42 8.75 23.93
C GLN A 116 15.28 9.17 25.13
N ASP A 117 14.84 10.19 25.89
CA ASP A 117 15.54 10.66 27.09
C ASP A 117 15.48 9.63 28.24
N ASP A 118 14.40 8.85 28.34
CA ASP A 118 14.25 7.76 29.33
C ASP A 118 15.16 6.56 29.02
N LEU A 119 15.60 6.43 27.76
CA LEU A 119 16.54 5.42 27.31
C LEU A 119 17.97 5.81 27.66
N LYS A 120 18.55 5.14 28.65
CA LYS A 120 19.94 5.34 29.04
C LYS A 120 20.90 4.67 28.04
N VAL A 121 21.32 5.42 27.02
CA VAL A 121 22.30 4.96 26.04
C VAL A 121 23.72 5.25 26.51
N ASP A 122 24.55 4.21 26.61
CA ASP A 122 25.98 4.30 26.90
C ASP A 122 26.80 4.29 25.59
N ASN A 123 27.58 5.35 25.36
CA ASN A 123 28.41 5.46 24.16
C ASN A 123 29.70 4.61 24.23
N GLY A 124 30.04 4.05 25.39
CA GLY A 124 31.17 3.13 25.57
C GLY A 124 30.89 1.69 25.15
N GLN A 125 29.63 1.36 24.85
CA GLN A 125 29.20 0.02 24.45
C GLN A 125 28.66 0.00 23.01
N PRO A 126 28.60 -1.19 22.36
CA PRO A 126 28.01 -1.32 21.03
C PRO A 126 26.59 -0.74 20.99
N THR A 127 26.34 0.11 19.99
CA THR A 127 25.05 0.75 19.75
C THR A 127 24.47 0.34 18.40
N THR A 128 23.16 0.25 18.33
CA THR A 128 22.37 -0.06 17.13
C THR A 128 21.22 0.94 16.98
N ASN A 129 20.71 1.08 15.76
CA ASN A 129 19.55 1.92 15.45
C ASN A 129 18.39 1.04 15.02
N ILE A 130 17.24 1.19 15.69
CA ILE A 130 16.01 0.45 15.38
C ILE A 130 14.95 1.43 14.88
N GLN A 131 14.29 1.09 13.77
CA GLN A 131 13.15 1.84 13.27
C GLN A 131 11.85 1.21 13.77
N VAL A 132 11.03 1.99 14.46
CA VAL A 132 9.68 1.61 14.89
C VAL A 132 8.68 2.20 13.91
N ARG A 133 7.71 1.37 13.49
CA ARG A 133 6.56 1.78 12.67
C ARG A 133 5.31 1.69 13.54
N LEU A 134 4.57 2.79 13.66
CA LEU A 134 3.34 2.84 14.44
C LEU A 134 2.12 2.53 13.56
N PRO A 135 0.98 2.13 14.16
CA PRO A 135 -0.26 1.89 13.43
C PRO A 135 -0.84 3.11 12.72
N ASP A 136 -0.49 4.32 13.16
CA ASP A 136 -0.86 5.58 12.50
C ASP A 136 -0.06 5.86 11.21
N GLY A 137 0.85 4.96 10.84
CA GLY A 137 1.73 5.08 9.67
C GLY A 137 2.98 5.92 9.91
N SER A 138 3.11 6.57 11.07
CA SER A 138 4.30 7.30 11.45
C SER A 138 5.47 6.36 11.75
N ARG A 139 6.69 6.89 11.65
CA ARG A 139 7.93 6.13 11.77
C ARG A 139 8.94 6.95 12.53
N PHE A 140 9.58 6.37 13.54
CA PHE A 140 10.69 6.98 14.24
C PHE A 140 11.84 5.99 14.43
N VAL A 141 13.04 6.52 14.62
CA VAL A 141 14.28 5.73 14.80
C VAL A 141 14.82 5.99 16.20
N ILE A 142 15.17 4.92 16.90
CA ILE A 142 15.76 4.96 18.24
C ILE A 142 17.16 4.35 18.23
N LYS A 143 18.08 4.99 18.95
CA LYS A 143 19.43 4.48 19.18
C LYS A 143 19.47 3.74 20.51
N LEU A 144 20.05 2.55 20.52
CA LEU A 144 20.00 1.61 21.64
C LEU A 144 21.36 0.93 21.80
N ASN A 145 21.74 0.55 23.01
CA ASN A 145 22.76 -0.48 23.21
C ASN A 145 22.20 -1.89 22.97
N HIS A 146 23.06 -2.85 22.63
CA HIS A 146 22.67 -4.26 22.40
C HIS A 146 22.13 -4.97 23.65
N SER A 147 22.28 -4.38 24.84
CA SER A 147 21.74 -4.88 26.10
C SER A 147 20.25 -4.54 26.32
N HIS A 148 19.68 -3.65 25.51
CA HIS A 148 18.27 -3.28 25.65
C HIS A 148 17.36 -4.40 25.14
N THR A 149 16.28 -4.65 25.87
CA THR A 149 15.29 -5.71 25.57
C THR A 149 13.93 -5.11 25.28
N VAL A 150 13.12 -5.82 24.48
CA VAL A 150 11.71 -5.49 24.32
C VAL A 150 10.92 -5.97 25.53
N PHE A 151 10.21 -5.07 26.20
CA PHE A 151 9.28 -5.42 27.27
C PHE A 151 7.87 -5.50 26.70
N SER A 152 7.23 -6.67 26.77
CA SER A 152 5.82 -6.83 26.43
C SER A 152 5.00 -6.87 27.72
N HIS A 153 4.14 -5.88 27.94
CA HIS A 153 3.10 -5.98 28.95
C HIS A 153 1.92 -6.75 28.33
N LEU A 154 1.78 -8.03 28.69
CA LEU A 154 0.62 -8.84 28.33
C LEU A 154 -0.59 -8.34 29.14
N LEU A 155 -1.71 -8.12 28.46
CA LEU A 155 -3.02 -7.80 29.03
C LEU A 155 -3.78 -9.10 29.34
#